data_AF-A0A949V6I1-F1
#
_entry.id   AF-A0A949V6I1-F1
#
_cell.length_a   1.000
_cell.length_b   1.000
_cell.length_c   1.000
_cell.angle_alpha   90.00
_cell.angle_beta   90.00
_cell.angle_gamma   90.00
#
_symmetry.space_group_name_H-M   'P 1'
#
loop_
_entity.id
_entity.type
_entity.pdbx_description
1 polymer ?
#
loop_
_entity_poly.entity_id
_entity_poly.type
_entity_poly.pdbx_seq_one_letter_code
_entity_poly.pdbx_strand_id
1 'polypeptide(L)'
;MRWSNLPEAYRNRAKPTCEKYAIFSDTKFHGGNELDISAIITYTTADKWLVEEGRLIFVITQTVFQSPSSQGFRRFRINASDRLVPLSVDDMKDLKPFPDAANKTAVVMFTKQVGGVTSYPLDYRVWL
;
A
#
# COMPACT_ATOMS: atom_id res chain seq x y z
N MET A 1 -6.06 -0.65 9.11
CA MET A 1 -5.85 -0.41 10.57
C MET A 1 -4.80 0.70 10.69
N ARG A 2 -5.04 1.75 11.47
CA ARG A 2 -4.19 2.94 11.47
C ARG A 2 -2.93 2.75 12.31
N TRP A 3 -1.81 3.31 11.85
CA TRP A 3 -0.54 3.33 12.58
C TRP A 3 -0.67 3.88 14.01
N SER A 4 -1.43 4.95 14.21
CA SER A 4 -1.71 5.56 15.52
C SER A 4 -2.41 4.62 16.50
N ASN A 5 -3.13 3.61 16.01
CA ASN A 5 -3.88 2.65 16.84
C ASN A 5 -3.04 1.43 17.23
N LEU A 6 -1.79 1.33 16.74
CA LEU A 6 -0.91 0.21 17.08
C LEU A 6 -0.29 0.39 18.46
N PRO A 7 -0.11 -0.70 19.23
CA PRO A 7 0.65 -0.67 20.48
C PRO A 7 2.05 -0.08 20.27
N GLU A 8 2.53 0.69 21.25
CA GLU A 8 3.79 1.43 21.13
C GLU A 8 4.99 0.53 20.81
N ALA A 9 5.10 -0.61 21.50
CA ALA A 9 6.15 -1.59 21.23
C ALA A 9 6.16 -2.08 19.78
N TYR A 10 4.99 -2.23 19.16
CA TYR A 10 4.89 -2.62 17.75
C TYR A 10 5.31 -1.48 16.83
N ARG A 11 4.87 -0.25 17.12
CA ARG A 11 5.30 0.94 16.37
C ARG A 11 6.82 1.11 16.39
N ASN A 12 7.44 0.98 17.55
CA ASN A 12 8.88 1.12 17.71
C ASN A 12 9.65 0.08 16.89
N ARG A 13 9.13 -1.15 16.79
CA ARG A 13 9.71 -2.21 15.95
C ARG A 13 9.51 -1.99 14.46
N ALA A 14 8.34 -1.49 14.05
CA ALA A 14 8.00 -1.31 12.63
C ALA A 14 8.55 -0.01 12.04
N LYS A 15 8.81 1.01 12.88
CA LYS A 15 9.23 2.36 12.44
C LYS A 15 10.47 2.35 11.53
N PRO A 16 11.56 1.60 11.84
CA PRO A 16 12.72 1.53 10.94
C PRO A 16 12.38 0.96 9.56
N THR A 17 11.42 0.03 9.49
CA THR A 17 10.97 -0.56 8.22
C THR A 17 10.17 0.46 7.40
N CYS A 18 9.30 1.24 8.06
CA CYS A 18 8.54 2.30 7.39
C CYS A 18 9.45 3.41 6.86
N GLU A 19 10.49 3.78 7.61
CA GLU A 19 11.50 4.76 7.22
C GLU A 19 12.35 4.24 6.04
N LYS A 20 12.78 2.97 6.07
CA LYS A 20 13.52 2.32 4.98
C LYS A 20 12.78 2.46 3.64
N TYR A 21 11.48 2.22 3.64
CA TYR A 21 10.67 2.29 2.43
C TYR A 21 10.15 3.69 2.09
N ALA A 22 10.46 4.71 2.92
CA ALA A 22 9.96 6.07 2.78
C ALA A 22 8.43 6.12 2.56
N ILE A 23 7.70 5.24 3.27
CA ILE A 23 6.25 5.07 3.12
C ILE A 23 5.49 6.21 3.83
N PHE A 24 6.09 6.82 4.86
CA PHE A 24 5.53 8.01 5.50
C PHE A 24 5.50 9.21 4.53
N SER A 25 4.46 10.04 4.66
CA SER A 25 4.37 11.31 3.94
C SER A 25 5.39 12.32 4.47
N ASP A 26 5.95 13.15 3.60
CA ASP A 26 6.91 14.21 3.96
C ASP A 26 6.23 15.45 4.59
N THR A 27 4.91 15.47 4.68
CA THR A 27 4.14 16.59 5.24
C THR A 27 4.26 16.67 6.76
N LYS A 28 4.89 17.74 7.27
CA LYS A 28 5.18 17.99 8.71
C LYS A 28 3.95 18.28 9.61
N PHE A 29 2.75 18.47 9.06
CA PHE A 29 1.57 18.82 9.87
C PHE A 29 1.04 17.62 10.66
N HIS A 30 0.84 17.83 11.97
CA HIS A 30 0.64 16.84 13.04
C HIS A 30 -0.67 16.01 12.99
N GLY A 31 -1.31 15.89 11.82
CA GLY A 31 -2.43 14.98 11.54
C GLY A 31 -2.15 13.96 10.43
N GLY A 32 -0.95 13.98 9.82
CA GLY A 32 -0.62 13.23 8.59
C GLY A 32 -0.14 11.79 8.75
N ASN A 33 0.01 11.28 9.98
CA ASN A 33 0.54 9.93 10.26
C ASN A 33 -0.56 8.85 10.36
N GLU A 34 -1.65 9.00 9.61
CA GLU A 34 -2.63 7.93 9.41
C GLU A 34 -2.20 7.03 8.26
N LEU A 35 -1.07 6.35 8.44
CA LEU A 35 -0.64 5.32 7.52
C LEU A 35 -1.45 4.04 7.80
N ASP A 36 -2.00 3.41 6.75
CA ASP A 36 -2.58 2.08 6.90
C ASP A 36 -1.45 1.04 7.00
N ILE A 37 -1.54 0.15 7.99
CA ILE A 37 -0.59 -0.95 8.14
C ILE A 37 -0.51 -1.84 6.89
N SER A 38 -1.59 -1.92 6.09
CA SER A 38 -1.60 -2.68 4.84
C SER A 38 -0.51 -2.20 3.88
N ALA A 39 -0.18 -0.90 3.88
CA ALA A 39 0.90 -0.34 3.07
C ALA A 39 2.27 -0.93 3.47
N ILE A 40 2.55 -0.97 4.77
CA ILE A 40 3.82 -1.51 5.31
C ILE A 40 3.93 -3.01 4.99
N ILE A 41 2.84 -3.75 5.18
CA ILE A 41 2.79 -5.19 4.90
C ILE A 41 3.04 -5.42 3.40
N THR A 42 2.39 -4.66 2.52
CA THR A 42 2.58 -4.74 1.06
C THR A 42 4.04 -4.58 0.67
N TYR A 43 4.69 -3.52 1.12
CA TYR A 43 6.10 -3.26 0.78
C TYR A 43 7.07 -4.26 1.43
N THR A 44 6.84 -4.62 2.69
CA THR A 44 7.67 -5.62 3.37
C THR A 44 7.58 -6.97 2.65
N THR A 45 6.36 -7.34 2.21
CA THR A 45 6.16 -8.59 1.47
C THR A 45 6.79 -8.56 0.10
N ALA A 46 6.64 -7.45 -0.63
CA ALA A 46 7.26 -7.26 -1.92
C ALA A 46 8.80 -7.27 -1.85
N ASP A 47 9.40 -6.65 -0.85
CA ASP A 47 10.86 -6.60 -0.67
C ASP A 47 11.44 -7.99 -0.35
N LYS A 48 10.81 -8.70 0.60
CA LYS A 48 11.40 -9.91 1.19
C LYS A 48 11.04 -11.21 0.49
N TRP A 49 9.86 -11.30 -0.10
CA TRP A 49 9.31 -12.59 -0.56
C TRP A 49 8.80 -12.58 -2.00
N LEU A 50 8.57 -11.42 -2.60
CA LEU A 50 8.18 -11.35 -4.01
C LEU A 50 9.41 -11.46 -4.90
N VAL A 51 9.47 -12.51 -5.72
CA VAL A 51 10.48 -12.66 -6.76
C VAL A 51 10.24 -11.65 -7.90
N GLU A 52 11.28 -11.39 -8.67
CA GLU A 52 11.19 -10.55 -9.87
C GLU A 52 10.15 -11.09 -10.85
N GLU A 53 9.32 -10.21 -11.42
CA GLU A 53 8.13 -10.51 -12.24
C GLU A 53 7.07 -11.40 -11.56
N GLY A 54 7.22 -11.68 -10.27
CA GLY A 54 6.23 -12.38 -9.46
C GLY A 54 4.99 -11.52 -9.22
N ARG A 55 3.85 -12.17 -8.95
CA ARG A 55 2.58 -11.47 -8.69
C ARG A 55 2.24 -11.46 -7.20
N LEU A 56 1.91 -10.27 -6.69
CA LEU A 56 1.41 -10.07 -5.34
C LEU A 56 -0.01 -9.53 -5.42
N ILE A 57 -0.98 -10.26 -4.86
CA ILE A 57 -2.39 -9.88 -4.86
C ILE A 57 -2.84 -9.72 -3.42
N PHE A 58 -3.20 -8.50 -3.02
CA PHE A 58 -3.66 -8.21 -1.68
C PHE A 58 -5.04 -7.54 -1.67
N VAL A 59 -5.82 -7.88 -0.65
CA VAL A 59 -6.99 -7.12 -0.22
C VAL A 59 -6.48 -5.98 0.67
N ILE A 60 -6.67 -4.73 0.24
CA ILE A 60 -6.27 -3.54 0.98
C ILE A 60 -7.40 -2.50 0.99
N THR A 61 -7.19 -1.38 1.68
CA THR A 61 -8.11 -0.24 1.59
C THR A 61 -7.80 0.61 0.36
N GLN A 62 -8.83 0.96 -0.42
CA GLN A 62 -8.74 1.87 -1.57
C GLN A 62 -8.10 3.21 -1.20
N THR A 63 -8.21 3.62 0.07
CA THR A 63 -7.67 4.90 0.57
C THR A 63 -6.16 5.04 0.38
N VAL A 64 -5.40 3.94 0.31
CA VAL A 64 -3.94 4.00 0.03
C VAL A 64 -3.62 4.61 -1.33
N PHE A 65 -4.56 4.58 -2.28
CA PHE A 65 -4.40 5.17 -3.61
C PHE A 65 -4.89 6.62 -3.70
N GLN A 66 -5.60 7.13 -2.68
CA GLN A 66 -6.28 8.42 -2.73
C GLN A 66 -5.76 9.41 -1.67
N SER A 67 -5.44 8.92 -0.48
CA SER A 67 -5.10 9.77 0.66
C SER A 67 -3.77 10.50 0.48
N PRO A 68 -3.67 11.79 0.89
CA PRO A 68 -2.40 12.50 1.04
C PRO A 68 -1.41 11.77 1.95
N SER A 69 -1.88 11.17 3.05
CA SER A 69 -1.03 10.41 3.99
C SER A 69 -0.35 9.19 3.35
N SER A 70 -0.88 8.70 2.23
CA SER A 70 -0.37 7.56 1.47
C SER A 70 0.46 7.97 0.25
N GLN A 71 0.98 9.20 0.21
CA GLN A 71 1.90 9.64 -0.85
C GLN A 71 3.10 8.68 -0.99
N GLY A 72 3.72 8.27 0.12
CA GLY A 72 4.86 7.35 0.11
C GLY A 72 4.52 6.00 -0.51
N PHE A 73 3.34 5.45 -0.18
CA PHE A 73 2.85 4.20 -0.79
C PHE A 73 2.73 4.30 -2.31
N ARG A 74 2.23 5.44 -2.82
CA ARG A 74 2.03 5.69 -4.27
C ARG A 74 3.33 5.97 -5.05
N ARG A 75 4.49 6.00 -4.39
CA ARG A 75 5.80 6.11 -5.07
C ARG A 75 6.20 4.80 -5.76
N PHE A 76 5.57 3.68 -5.41
CA PHE A 76 5.83 2.35 -5.98
C PHE A 76 7.32 1.95 -5.95
N ARG A 77 8.04 2.37 -4.91
CA ARG A 77 9.50 2.20 -4.78
C ARG A 77 9.83 1.33 -3.59
N ILE A 78 10.30 0.11 -3.85
CA ILE A 78 10.69 -0.84 -2.79
C ILE A 78 12.06 -0.48 -2.26
N ASN A 79 13.03 -0.27 -3.16
CA ASN A 79 14.39 0.14 -2.81
C ASN A 79 14.98 1.01 -3.95
N ALA A 80 16.30 1.11 -4.04
CA ALA A 80 16.95 1.94 -5.05
C ALA A 80 16.68 1.47 -6.50
N SER A 81 16.59 0.15 -6.71
CA SER A 81 16.35 -0.46 -8.02
C SER A 81 14.90 -0.93 -8.18
N ASP A 82 14.37 -1.60 -7.17
CA ASP A 82 13.15 -2.40 -7.30
C ASP A 82 11.89 -1.55 -7.14
N ARG A 83 10.91 -1.83 -7.99
CA ARG A 83 9.63 -1.14 -8.07
C ARG A 83 8.49 -2.12 -7.83
N LEU A 84 7.46 -1.61 -7.17
CA LEU A 84 6.21 -2.34 -6.93
C LEU A 84 5.17 -1.84 -7.94
N VAL A 85 5.16 -2.43 -9.12
CA VAL A 85 4.36 -1.94 -10.25
C VAL A 85 2.93 -2.47 -10.12
N PRO A 86 1.90 -1.61 -9.95
CA PRO A 86 0.52 -2.06 -9.99
C PRO A 86 0.17 -2.55 -11.40
N LEU A 87 -0.61 -3.63 -11.46
CA LEU A 87 -1.08 -4.25 -12.70
C LEU A 87 -2.60 -4.10 -12.87
N SER A 88 -3.35 -4.28 -11.78
CA SER A 88 -4.82 -4.13 -11.81
C SER A 88 -5.36 -3.78 -10.43
N VAL A 89 -6.54 -3.14 -10.40
CA VAL A 89 -7.30 -2.85 -9.20
C VAL A 89 -8.76 -3.23 -9.40
N ASP A 90 -9.28 -4.03 -8.48
CA ASP A 90 -10.71 -4.33 -8.33
C ASP A 90 -11.24 -3.50 -7.15
N ASP A 91 -12.00 -2.45 -7.47
CA ASP A 91 -12.69 -1.59 -6.51
C ASP A 91 -14.00 -2.24 -6.08
N MET A 92 -14.06 -2.65 -4.81
CA MET A 92 -15.21 -3.30 -4.20
C MET A 92 -15.86 -2.43 -3.13
N LYS A 93 -15.64 -1.11 -3.19
CA LYS A 93 -16.20 -0.14 -2.23
C LYS A 93 -17.71 -0.25 -2.12
N ASP A 94 -18.41 -0.39 -3.24
CA ASP A 94 -19.88 -0.38 -3.26
C ASP A 94 -20.46 -1.78 -2.99
N LEU A 95 -19.77 -2.83 -3.44
CA LEU A 95 -20.07 -4.23 -3.12
C LEU A 95 -20.04 -4.55 -1.61
N LYS A 96 -19.14 -3.89 -0.85
CA LYS A 96 -18.96 -4.09 0.61
C LYS A 96 -18.88 -5.58 1.02
N PRO A 97 -17.88 -6.34 0.52
CA PRO A 97 -17.78 -7.78 0.77
C PRO A 97 -17.55 -8.15 2.24
N PHE A 98 -17.17 -7.17 3.08
CA PHE A 98 -16.96 -7.33 4.53
C PHE A 98 -17.97 -6.45 5.28
N PRO A 99 -19.14 -6.96 5.70
CA PRO A 99 -20.24 -6.15 6.23
C PRO A 99 -19.87 -5.32 7.47
N ASP A 100 -19.01 -5.87 8.33
CA ASP A 100 -18.58 -5.23 9.58
C ASP A 100 -17.37 -4.29 9.40
N ALA A 101 -16.82 -4.18 8.19
CA ALA A 101 -15.68 -3.35 7.90
C ALA A 101 -16.11 -1.98 7.34
N ALA A 102 -15.71 -0.91 8.02
CA ALA A 102 -15.96 0.46 7.55
C ALA A 102 -15.03 0.93 6.40
N ASN A 103 -14.04 0.11 6.02
CA ASN A 103 -13.01 0.50 5.04
C ASN A 103 -13.51 0.28 3.60
N LYS A 104 -13.08 1.14 2.68
CA LYS A 104 -13.34 0.97 1.24
C LYS A 104 -12.46 -0.17 0.70
N THR A 105 -13.02 -1.35 0.49
CA THR A 105 -12.24 -2.53 0.06
C THR A 105 -11.77 -2.40 -1.39
N ALA A 106 -10.50 -2.71 -1.63
CA ALA A 106 -9.95 -2.91 -2.96
C ALA A 106 -9.09 -4.18 -2.98
N VAL A 107 -9.11 -4.91 -4.08
CA VAL A 107 -8.08 -5.91 -4.40
C VAL A 107 -7.13 -5.31 -5.41
N VAL A 108 -5.84 -5.42 -5.16
CA VAL A 108 -4.82 -4.93 -6.08
C VAL A 108 -3.84 -6.03 -6.41
N MET A 109 -3.47 -6.11 -7.68
CA MET A 109 -2.37 -6.93 -8.16
C MET A 109 -1.16 -6.05 -8.43
N PHE A 110 -0.02 -6.45 -7.91
CA PHE A 110 1.29 -5.86 -8.19
C PHE A 110 2.24 -6.89 -8.79
N THR A 111 3.25 -6.40 -9.51
CA THR A 111 4.47 -7.14 -9.85
C THR A 111 5.70 -6.44 -9.30
N LYS A 112 6.76 -7.20 -9.04
CA LYS A 112 8.09 -6.65 -8.72
C LYS A 112 8.89 -6.51 -10.01
N GLN A 113 9.43 -5.31 -10.24
CA GLN A 113 10.26 -5.04 -11.42
C GLN A 113 11.48 -4.18 -11.07
N VAL A 114 12.65 -4.54 -11.56
CA VAL A 114 13.86 -3.71 -11.51
C VAL A 114 13.69 -2.52 -12.45
N GLY A 115 13.66 -1.31 -11.90
CA GLY A 115 13.47 -0.08 -12.67
C GLY A 115 12.09 0.06 -13.31
N GLY A 116 11.11 -0.77 -12.92
CA GLY A 116 9.78 -0.81 -13.51
C GLY A 116 9.03 0.53 -13.41
N VAL A 117 8.25 0.83 -14.45
CA VAL A 117 7.40 2.03 -14.49
C VAL A 117 5.93 1.62 -14.56
N THR A 118 5.08 2.33 -13.83
CA THR A 118 3.64 2.12 -13.92
C THR A 118 3.13 2.61 -15.26
N SER A 119 2.51 1.72 -16.04
CA SER A 119 1.79 2.09 -17.25
C SER A 119 0.37 2.51 -16.92
N TYR A 120 -0.12 3.55 -17.60
CA TYR A 120 -1.49 4.04 -17.47
C TYR A 120 -2.17 4.07 -18.85
N PRO A 121 -3.50 3.84 -18.93
CA PRO A 121 -4.40 3.55 -17.81
C PRO A 121 -4.16 2.15 -17.22
N LEU A 122 -4.37 2.03 -15.89
CA LEU A 122 -4.39 0.75 -15.18
C LEU A 122 -5.70 0.02 -15.45
N ASP A 123 -5.67 -1.31 -15.46
CA ASP A 123 -6.90 -2.12 -15.46
C ASP A 123 -7.63 -1.92 -14.13
N TYR A 124 -8.71 -1.14 -14.16
CA TYR A 124 -9.47 -0.72 -12.99
C TYR A 124 -10.93 -1.15 -13.14
N ARG A 125 -11.39 -2.06 -12.28
CA ARG A 125 -12.73 -2.64 -12.35
C ARG A 125 -13.53 -2.21 -11.13
N VAL A 126 -14.72 -1.69 -11.35
CA VAL A 126 -15.65 -1.29 -10.29
C VAL A 126 -16.70 -2.36 -10.12
N TRP A 127 -16.85 -2.86 -8.89
CA TRP A 127 -17.82 -3.88 -8.51
C TRP A 127 -18.96 -3.22 -7.73
N LEU A 128 -20.19 -3.42 -8.23
CA LEU A 128 -21.42 -2.84 -7.70
C LEU A 128 -22.17 -3.84 -6.82
#